data_AF-A0A7V2MWN3-F1
#
_entry.id   AF-A0A7V2MWN3-F1
#
_cell.length_a   1.000
_cell.length_b   1.000
_cell.length_c   1.000
_cell.angle_alpha   90.00
_cell.angle_beta   90.00
_cell.angle_gamma   90.00
#
_symmetry.space_group_name_H-M   'P 1'
#
loop_
_entity.id
_entity.type
_entity.pdbx_description
1 polymer ?
#
loop_
_entity_poly.entity_id
_entity_poly.type
_entity_poly.pdbx_seq_one_letter_code
_entity_poly.pdbx_strand_id
1 'polypeptide(L)' 'MAHAEAPTRWHRASLLGAFLLGVLGLYVLALDQGFVPSLVQGDVAFDMNLLHEFFHDARHAAGFPCH' A
#
# COMPACT_ATOMS: atom_id res chain seq x y z
N MET A 1 -9.77 10.53 38.33
CA MET A 1 -8.56 10.98 37.62
C MET A 1 -8.05 9.79 36.83
N ALA A 2 -8.27 9.76 35.51
CA ALA A 2 -7.86 8.63 34.66
C ALA A 2 -6.37 8.78 34.34
N HIS A 3 -5.55 7.83 34.79
CA HIS A 3 -4.15 7.74 34.41
C HIS A 3 -4.09 7.23 32.97
N ALA A 4 -3.78 8.11 32.02
CA ALA A 4 -3.43 7.67 30.67
C ALA A 4 -2.06 6.99 30.75
N GLU A 5 -2.01 5.67 30.58
CA GLU A 5 -0.75 4.94 30.52
C GLU A 5 0.06 5.42 29.31
N ALA A 6 1.29 5.85 29.54
CA ALA A 6 2.17 6.29 28.46
C ALA A 6 2.46 5.11 27.52
N PRO A 7 2.39 5.29 26.18
CA PRO A 7 2.58 4.21 25.25
C PRO A 7 3.99 3.61 25.39
N THR A 8 4.03 2.32 25.73
CA THR A 8 5.28 1.57 25.91
C THR A 8 6.07 1.51 24.61
N ARG A 9 7.39 1.24 24.69
CA ARG A 9 8.27 1.11 23.50
C ARG A 9 7.72 0.14 22.45
N TRP A 10 7.00 -0.90 22.89
CA TRP A 10 6.37 -1.89 22.02
C TRP A 10 5.19 -1.32 21.25
N HIS A 11 4.35 -0.47 21.88
CA HIS A 11 3.29 0.22 21.16
C HIS A 11 3.85 1.12 20.07
N ARG A 12 4.92 1.87 20.38
CA ARG A 12 5.58 2.74 19.40
C ARG A 12 6.18 1.94 18.24
N ALA A 13 6.85 0.83 18.54
CA ALA A 13 7.39 -0.07 17.53
C ALA A 13 6.28 -0.68 16.65
N SER A 14 5.17 -1.10 17.25
CA SER A 14 4.02 -1.64 16.51
C SER A 14 3.37 -0.59 15.61
N LEU A 15 3.19 0.64 16.09
CA LEU A 15 2.65 1.74 15.29
C LEU A 15 3.57 2.08 14.12
N LEU A 16 4.89 2.14 14.37
CA LEU A 16 5.87 2.34 13.31
C LEU A 16 5.83 1.20 12.29
N GLY A 17 5.77 -0.05 12.75
CA GLY A 17 5.65 -1.21 11.88
C GLY A 17 4.39 -1.16 11.02
N ALA A 18 3.25 -0.85 11.62
CA ALA A 18 1.98 -0.69 10.90
C ALA A 18 2.05 0.45 9.88
N PHE A 19 2.67 1.58 10.24
CA PHE A 19 2.87 2.69 9.33
C PHE A 19 3.74 2.30 8.12
N LEU A 20 4.88 1.65 8.35
CA LEU A 20 5.78 1.21 7.28
C LEU A 20 5.11 0.19 6.35
N LEU A 21 4.37 -0.77 6.91
CA LEU A 21 3.60 -1.73 6.12
C LEU A 21 2.47 -1.05 5.33
N GLY A 22 1.82 -0.04 5.91
CA GLY A 22 0.81 0.76 5.21
C GLY A 22 1.39 1.53 4.03
N VAL A 23 2.54 2.19 4.23
CA VAL A 23 3.25 2.91 3.16
C VAL A 23 3.70 1.94 2.06
N LEU A 24 4.25 0.78 2.43
CA LEU A 24 4.65 -0.25 1.48
C LEU A 24 3.44 -0.78 0.70
N GLY A 25 2.32 -1.04 1.38
CA GLY A 25 1.08 -1.46 0.74
C GLY A 25 0.59 -0.41 -0.28
N LEU A 26 0.57 0.86 0.11
CA LEU A 26 0.20 1.94 -0.81
C LEU A 26 1.14 2.03 -2.02
N TYR A 27 2.44 1.84 -1.82
CA TYR A 27 3.38 1.75 -2.93
C TYR A 27 3.01 0.60 -3.89
N VAL A 28 2.81 -0.62 -3.37
CA VAL A 28 2.48 -1.80 -4.19
C VAL A 28 1.17 -1.62 -4.96
N LEU A 29 0.15 -1.02 -4.33
CA LEU A 29 -1.17 -0.90 -4.96
C LEU A 29 -1.29 0.30 -5.90
N ALA A 30 -0.63 1.42 -5.61
CA ALA A 30 -0.85 2.68 -6.32
C ALA A 30 0.32 3.13 -7.21
N LEU A 31 1.53 2.65 -6.96
CA LEU A 31 2.75 3.15 -7.61
C LEU A 31 3.54 2.06 -8.34
N ASP A 32 3.48 0.82 -7.88
CA ASP A 32 4.21 -0.30 -8.50
C ASP A 32 3.75 -0.53 -9.94
N GLN A 33 4.72 -0.66 -10.84
CA GLN A 33 4.53 -0.82 -12.29
C GLN A 33 4.78 -2.27 -12.73
N GLY A 34 4.47 -3.24 -11.85
CA GLY A 34 4.68 -4.66 -12.13
C GLY A 34 5.96 -5.24 -11.52
N PHE A 35 6.79 -4.47 -10.81
CA PHE A 35 8.02 -5.01 -10.21
C PHE A 35 7.73 -6.06 -9.14
N VAL A 36 6.84 -5.79 -8.19
CA VAL A 36 6.51 -6.77 -7.15
C VAL A 36 5.78 -7.99 -7.74
N PRO A 37 4.74 -7.84 -8.59
CA PRO A 37 4.08 -8.97 -9.22
C PRO A 37 4.99 -9.80 -10.15
N SER A 38 6.01 -9.19 -10.79
CA SER A 38 6.94 -9.90 -11.70
C SER A 38 7.70 -11.05 -11.05
N LEU A 39 7.88 -11.01 -9.72
CA LEU A 39 8.49 -12.11 -8.96
C LEU A 39 7.72 -13.43 -9.09
N VAL A 40 6.42 -13.36 -9.43
CA VAL A 40 5.54 -14.51 -9.61
C VAL A 40 5.01 -14.60 -11.05
N GLN A 41 4.71 -13.46 -11.68
CA GLN A 41 4.06 -13.38 -13.00
C GLN A 41 5.06 -13.23 -14.18
N GLY A 42 6.34 -12.96 -13.90
CA GLY A 42 7.33 -12.67 -14.93
C GLY A 42 7.04 -11.39 -15.71
N ASP A 43 7.46 -11.35 -16.97
CA ASP A 43 7.40 -10.14 -17.81
C ASP A 43 5.96 -9.63 -18.04
N VAL A 44 4.96 -10.53 -17.99
CA VAL A 44 3.54 -10.18 -18.11
C VAL A 44 3.09 -9.15 -17.07
N ALA A 45 3.75 -9.11 -15.90
CA ALA A 45 3.46 -8.11 -14.87
C ALA A 45 3.66 -6.68 -15.35
N PHE A 46 4.64 -6.43 -16.22
CA PHE A 46 4.94 -5.12 -16.76
C PHE A 46 4.03 -4.76 -17.93
N ASP A 47 3.72 -5.74 -18.78
CA ASP A 47 2.88 -5.52 -19.97
C ASP A 47 1.43 -5.24 -19.60
N MET A 48 0.88 -6.01 -18.65
CA MET A 48 -0.54 -5.92 -18.29
C MET A 48 -0.79 -5.03 -17.08
N ASN A 49 0.19 -4.88 -16.19
CA ASN A 49 0.15 -4.07 -14.98
C ASN A 49 -1.18 -4.14 -14.20
N LEU A 50 -1.77 -5.36 -14.13
CA LEU A 50 -3.18 -5.56 -13.74
C LEU A 50 -3.52 -5.00 -12.37
N LEU A 51 -2.58 -5.07 -11.42
CA LEU A 51 -2.81 -4.57 -10.07
C LEU A 51 -2.90 -3.04 -10.08
N HIS A 52 -2.00 -2.36 -10.80
CA HIS A 52 -2.00 -0.91 -10.95
C HIS A 52 -3.31 -0.44 -11.59
N GLU A 53 -3.69 -1.03 -12.72
CA GLU A 53 -4.89 -0.65 -13.45
C GLU A 53 -6.17 -0.92 -12.65
N PHE A 54 -6.25 -2.05 -11.93
CA PHE A 54 -7.39 -2.34 -11.07
C PHE A 54 -7.59 -1.29 -9.96
N PHE A 55 -6.52 -0.87 -9.29
CA PHE A 55 -6.61 0.16 -8.25
C PHE A 55 -6.77 1.57 -8.84
N HIS A 56 -6.21 1.83 -10.02
CA HIS A 56 -6.46 3.03 -10.79
C HIS A 56 -7.95 3.16 -11.15
N ASP A 57 -8.57 2.10 -11.68
CA ASP A 57 -10.00 2.05 -11.99
C ASP A 57 -10.89 2.18 -10.76
N ALA A 58 -10.52 1.55 -9.64
CA ALA A 58 -11.24 1.71 -8.37
C ALA A 58 -11.23 3.17 -7.90
N ARG A 59 -10.14 3.91 -8.12
CA ARG A 59 -10.06 5.35 -7.82
C ARG A 59 -10.96 6.18 -8.74
N HIS A 60 -11.01 5.84 -10.02
CA HIS A 60 -11.97 6.43 -10.96
C HIS A 60 -13.41 6.20 -10.52
N ALA A 61 -13.76 4.96 -10.16
CA ALA A 61 -15.09 4.60 -9.68
C ALA A 61 -15.46 5.32 -8.37
N ALA A 62 -14.48 5.60 -7.52
CA ALA A 62 -14.65 6.40 -6.30
C ALA A 62 -14.65 7.92 -6.56
N GLY A 63 -14.54 8.38 -7.81
CA GLY A 63 -14.61 9.79 -8.20
C GLY A 63 -13.33 10.58 -7.94
N PHE A 64 -12.20 9.91 -7.70
CA PHE A 64 -10.91 10.60 -7.58
C PHE A 64 -10.39 11.01 -8.96
N PRO A 65 -9.84 12.23 -9.10
CA PRO A 65 -9.23 12.66 -10.34
C PRO A 65 -7.93 11.88 -10.63
N CYS A 66 -7.68 11.61 -11.92
CA CYS A 66 -6.40 11.12 -12.44
C CYS A 66 -5.83 12.09 -13.50
N HIS A 67 -4.60 11.85 -13.94
CA HIS A 67 -3.92 12.62 -14.99
C HIS A 67 -4.43 12.30 -16.39
#